data_AF-A0A1H6G5U0-F1
#
_entry.id   AF-A0A1H6G5U0-F1
#
_cell.length_a   1.000
_cell.length_b   1.000
_cell.length_c   1.000
_cell.angle_alpha   90.00
_cell.angle_beta   90.00
_cell.angle_gamma   90.00
#
_symmetry.space_group_name_H-M   'P 1'
#
loop_
_entity.id
_entity.type
_entity.pdbx_description
1 polymer ?
#
loop_
_entity_poly.entity_id
_entity_poly.type
_entity_poly.pdbx_seq_one_letter_code
_entity_poly.pdbx_strand_id
1 'polypeptide(L)'
;VKGLVEKPPVAEAPSNLIISGRYILQPEVMRVLEKQEKGAGGEIQLTDAMATMIGTQPFHAVTFDGARYDCGSKAGYIQANLAVALGRPDMADEVRAFAVDLLK
;
A
#
# COMPACT_ATOMS: atom_id res chain seq x y z
N VAL A 1 -9.62 -11.21 -8.58
CA VAL A 1 -9.91 -10.86 -7.16
C VAL A 1 -11.38 -11.12 -6.90
N LYS A 2 -11.74 -11.64 -5.72
CA LYS A 2 -13.14 -11.99 -5.39
C LYS A 2 -13.78 -11.06 -4.36
N GLY A 3 -13.00 -10.23 -3.69
CA GLY A 3 -13.46 -9.29 -2.68
C GLY A 3 -12.30 -8.43 -2.20
N LEU A 4 -12.65 -7.31 -1.55
CA LEU A 4 -11.72 -6.33 -1.00
C LEU A 4 -12.35 -5.78 0.29
N VAL A 5 -11.57 -5.73 1.36
CA VAL A 5 -12.06 -5.31 2.69
C VAL A 5 -11.09 -4.27 3.24
N GLU A 6 -11.62 -3.10 3.61
CA GLU A 6 -10.84 -2.04 4.25
C GLU A 6 -10.56 -2.41 5.71
N LYS A 7 -9.28 -2.48 6.08
CA LYS A 7 -8.81 -2.67 7.48
C LYS A 7 -9.56 -3.77 8.25
N PRO A 8 -9.58 -5.03 7.76
CA PRO A 8 -10.23 -6.11 8.49
C PRO A 8 -9.51 -6.40 9.82
N PRO A 9 -10.23 -6.88 10.85
CA PRO A 9 -9.60 -7.53 11.99
C PRO A 9 -8.67 -8.66 11.53
N VAL A 10 -7.57 -8.88 12.23
CA VAL A 10 -6.56 -9.91 11.85
C VAL A 10 -7.20 -11.30 11.70
N ALA A 11 -8.15 -11.65 12.58
CA ALA A 11 -8.84 -12.94 12.54
C ALA A 11 -9.83 -13.08 11.36
N GLU A 12 -10.22 -11.97 10.73
CA GLU A 12 -11.19 -11.93 9.64
C GLU A 12 -10.52 -11.63 8.29
N ALA A 13 -9.20 -11.47 8.25
CA ALA A 13 -8.46 -11.18 7.04
C ALA A 13 -8.61 -12.33 6.03
N PRO A 14 -9.19 -12.08 4.84
CA PRO A 14 -9.45 -13.14 3.87
C PRO A 14 -8.17 -13.65 3.18
N SER A 15 -7.05 -12.92 3.31
CA SER A 15 -5.73 -13.29 2.81
C SER A 15 -4.65 -12.44 3.47
N ASN A 16 -3.38 -12.69 3.12
CA ASN A 16 -2.22 -11.87 3.47
C ASN A 16 -1.84 -10.84 2.38
N LEU A 17 -2.66 -10.67 1.34
CA LEU A 17 -2.41 -9.70 0.27
C LEU A 17 -2.95 -8.33 0.68
N ILE A 18 -2.13 -7.30 0.52
CA ILE A 18 -2.47 -5.91 0.84
C ILE A 18 -2.58 -5.05 -0.41
N ILE A 19 -3.36 -3.98 -0.30
CA ILE A 19 -3.42 -2.93 -1.30
C ILE A 19 -2.26 -1.97 -1.08
N SER A 20 -1.34 -1.88 -2.06
CA SER A 20 -0.11 -1.08 -1.94
C SER A 20 -0.30 0.42 -2.23
N GLY A 21 -1.50 0.84 -2.61
CA GLY A 21 -1.78 2.23 -3.02
C GLY A 21 -1.39 2.53 -4.47
N ARG A 22 -1.49 1.54 -5.36
CA ARG A 22 -1.31 1.70 -6.81
C ARG A 22 -2.50 1.08 -7.52
N TYR A 23 -3.14 1.85 -8.40
CA TYR A 23 -4.40 1.47 -9.01
C TYR A 23 -4.41 1.90 -10.48
N ILE A 24 -5.00 1.06 -11.32
CA ILE A 24 -5.45 1.41 -12.66
C ILE A 24 -6.96 1.13 -12.64
N LEU A 25 -7.76 2.19 -12.65
CA LEU A 25 -9.20 2.10 -12.44
C LEU A 25 -9.95 2.58 -13.68
N GLN A 26 -11.02 1.87 -14.00
CA GLN A 26 -11.96 2.29 -15.03
C GLN A 26 -12.79 3.48 -14.53
N PRO A 27 -13.24 4.38 -15.41
CA PRO A 27 -13.90 5.64 -15.04
C PRO A 27 -15.19 5.45 -14.21
N GLU A 28 -15.82 4.28 -14.27
CA GLU A 28 -16.99 3.92 -13.49
C GLU A 28 -16.75 4.03 -11.98
N VAL A 29 -15.50 3.93 -11.51
CA VAL A 29 -15.19 4.17 -10.08
C VAL A 29 -15.60 5.58 -9.66
N MET A 30 -15.46 6.57 -10.54
CA MET A 30 -15.83 7.95 -10.25
C MET A 30 -17.36 8.12 -10.18
N ARG A 31 -18.13 7.30 -10.92
CA ARG A 31 -19.60 7.23 -10.84
C ARG A 31 -20.09 6.66 -9.51
N VAL A 32 -19.28 5.86 -8.85
CA VAL A 32 -19.57 5.37 -7.50
C VAL A 32 -19.21 6.45 -6.48
N LEU A 33 -18.02 7.04 -6.60
CA LEU A 33 -17.53 8.09 -5.69
C LEU A 33 -18.37 9.38 -5.71
N GLU A 34 -18.96 9.75 -6.85
CA GLU A 34 -19.80 10.96 -6.97
C GLU A 34 -21.05 10.92 -6.07
N LYS A 35 -21.47 9.72 -5.61
CA LYS A 35 -22.58 9.55 -4.66
C LYS A 35 -22.23 9.99 -3.24
N GLN A 36 -20.94 10.13 -2.92
CA GLN A 36 -20.42 10.57 -1.62
C GLN A 36 -20.93 9.75 -0.43
N GLU A 37 -21.21 8.47 -0.64
CA GLU A 37 -21.59 7.55 0.43
C GLU A 37 -20.40 7.37 1.38
N LYS A 38 -20.69 7.42 2.68
CA LYS A 38 -19.67 7.27 3.72
C LYS A 38 -19.49 5.80 4.07
N GLY A 39 -18.24 5.36 4.05
CA GLY A 39 -17.83 4.01 4.38
C GLY A 39 -17.18 3.91 5.76
N ALA A 40 -16.14 3.08 5.84
CA ALA A 40 -15.36 2.90 7.06
C ALA A 40 -14.78 4.23 7.58
N GLY A 41 -14.98 4.50 8.87
CA GLY A 41 -14.49 5.72 9.52
C GLY A 41 -15.27 7.00 9.20
N GLY A 42 -16.39 6.93 8.49
CA GLY A 42 -17.21 8.10 8.15
C GLY A 42 -16.67 8.93 6.98
N GLU A 43 -15.69 8.40 6.26
CA GLU A 43 -15.07 9.00 5.07
C GLU A 43 -15.61 8.34 3.79
N ILE A 44 -15.46 9.03 2.65
CA ILE A 44 -15.74 8.44 1.34
C ILE A 44 -14.51 7.59 0.96
N GLN A 45 -14.67 6.27 0.95
CA GLN A 45 -13.56 5.34 0.74
C GLN A 45 -13.49 4.85 -0.71
N LEU A 46 -12.30 4.92 -1.30
CA LEU A 46 -12.03 4.36 -2.62
C LEU A 46 -12.15 2.83 -2.63
N THR A 47 -11.81 2.17 -1.53
CA THR A 47 -11.86 0.71 -1.40
C THR A 47 -13.28 0.17 -1.46
N ASP A 48 -14.23 0.85 -0.83
CA ASP A 48 -15.64 0.52 -0.94
C ASP A 48 -16.15 0.71 -2.38
N ALA A 49 -15.78 1.81 -3.04
CA ALA A 49 -16.12 2.03 -4.44
C ALA A 49 -15.57 0.92 -5.36
N MET A 50 -14.30 0.54 -5.19
CA MET A 50 -13.70 -0.57 -5.95
C MET A 50 -14.40 -1.91 -5.67
N ALA A 51 -14.83 -2.17 -4.43
CA ALA A 51 -15.51 -3.41 -4.08
C ALA A 51 -16.83 -3.58 -4.85
N THR A 52 -17.59 -2.51 -5.08
CA THR A 52 -18.82 -2.55 -5.89
C THR A 52 -18.59 -2.91 -7.37
N MET A 53 -17.36 -2.73 -7.86
CA MET A 53 -16.98 -3.05 -9.24
C MET A 53 -16.56 -4.52 -9.41
N ILE A 54 -16.33 -5.24 -8.31
CA ILE A 54 -15.91 -6.65 -8.36
C ILE A 54 -17.11 -7.49 -8.80
N GLY A 55 -16.94 -8.23 -9.90
CA GLY A 55 -17.98 -9.08 -10.47
C GLY A 55 -18.82 -8.42 -11.56
N THR A 56 -18.76 -7.09 -11.71
CA THR A 56 -19.36 -6.37 -12.85
C THR A 56 -18.38 -6.20 -14.01
N GLN A 57 -17.07 -6.23 -13.72
CA GLN A 57 -16.00 -6.16 -14.70
C GLN A 57 -14.78 -7.00 -14.27
N PRO A 58 -13.83 -7.31 -15.18
CA PRO A 58 -12.57 -7.95 -14.81
C PRO A 58 -11.82 -7.15 -13.74
N PHE A 59 -11.47 -7.82 -12.64
CA PHE A 59 -10.77 -7.20 -11.52
C PHE A 59 -9.60 -8.08 -11.07
N HIS A 60 -8.38 -7.54 -11.24
CA HIS A 60 -7.14 -8.26 -11.02
C HIS A 60 -6.33 -7.63 -9.87
N ALA A 61 -5.61 -8.48 -9.12
CA ALA A 61 -4.60 -8.03 -8.18
C ALA A 61 -3.25 -8.34 -8.82
N VAL A 62 -2.34 -7.36 -8.78
CA VAL A 62 -0.98 -7.52 -9.30
C VAL A 62 -0.02 -7.39 -8.12
N THR A 63 0.82 -8.40 -7.95
CA THR A 63 1.90 -8.38 -6.98
C THR A 63 3.08 -7.61 -7.56
N PHE A 64 3.59 -6.64 -6.80
CA PHE A 64 4.81 -5.93 -7.17
C PHE A 64 6.03 -6.79 -6.83
N ASP A 65 6.88 -7.04 -7.81
CA ASP A 65 8.16 -7.73 -7.62
C ASP A 65 9.24 -6.72 -7.21
N GLY A 66 9.26 -6.37 -5.92
CA GLY A 66 10.21 -5.44 -5.36
C GLY A 66 9.94 -5.09 -3.91
N ALA A 67 10.85 -4.31 -3.31
CA ALA A 67 10.70 -3.84 -1.95
C ALA A 67 9.71 -2.67 -1.87
N ARG A 68 8.76 -2.75 -0.95
CA ARG A 68 7.88 -1.65 -0.58
C ARG A 68 8.32 -1.12 0.78
N TYR A 69 8.43 0.20 0.90
CA TYR A 69 8.64 0.88 2.19
C TYR A 69 7.42 1.77 2.50
N ASP A 70 6.88 1.66 3.71
CA ASP A 70 5.77 2.49 4.17
C ASP A 70 6.28 3.78 4.82
N CYS A 71 6.44 4.81 4.01
CA CYS A 71 6.85 6.14 4.46
C CYS A 71 5.76 6.91 5.23
N GLY A 72 4.54 6.37 5.36
CA GLY A 72 3.52 6.91 6.26
C GLY A 72 3.86 6.65 7.73
N SER A 73 4.70 5.64 8.00
CA SER A 73 5.22 5.34 9.34
C SER A 73 6.60 5.98 9.55
N LYS A 74 6.87 6.47 10.77
CA LYS A 74 8.17 7.10 11.10
C LYS A 74 9.34 6.13 10.91
N ALA A 75 9.19 4.88 11.35
CA ALA A 75 10.21 3.85 11.19
C ALA A 75 10.38 3.45 9.72
N GLY A 76 9.29 3.27 8.97
CA GLY A 76 9.35 2.93 7.55
C GLY A 76 9.96 4.04 6.69
N TYR A 77 9.78 5.31 7.05
CA TYR A 77 10.48 6.44 6.43
C TYR A 77 12.01 6.33 6.58
N ILE A 78 12.49 6.03 7.79
CA ILE A 78 13.93 5.84 8.04
C ILE A 78 14.44 4.62 7.27
N GLN A 79 13.68 3.52 7.27
CA GLN A 79 14.02 2.31 6.54
C GLN A 79 14.14 2.55 5.03
N ALA A 80 13.23 3.34 4.44
CA ALA A 80 13.29 3.71 3.03
C ALA A 80 14.56 4.49 2.69
N ASN A 81 14.90 5.49 3.51
CA ASN A 81 16.12 6.29 3.32
C ASN A 81 17.38 5.42 3.41
N LEU A 82 17.45 4.54 4.41
CA LEU A 82 18.58 3.64 4.57
C LEU A 82 18.70 2.67 3.38
N ALA A 83 17.60 2.10 2.91
CA ALA A 83 17.59 1.21 1.76
C ALA A 83 18.11 1.88 0.48
N VAL A 84 17.64 3.10 0.20
CA VAL A 84 18.10 3.88 -0.96
C VAL A 84 19.59 4.21 -0.82
N ALA A 85 20.02 4.68 0.35
CA ALA A 85 21.40 5.06 0.60
C ALA A 85 22.36 3.87 0.46
N LEU A 86 21.99 2.69 0.96
CA LEU A 86 22.78 1.46 0.82
C LEU A 86 22.77 0.88 -0.60
N GLY A 87 21.81 1.28 -1.44
CA GLY A 87 21.77 0.92 -2.87
C GLY A 87 22.60 1.84 -3.77
N ARG A 88 23.16 2.93 -3.22
CA ARG A 88 23.90 3.94 -3.97
C ARG A 88 25.42 3.75 -3.86
N PRO A 89 26.16 3.55 -4.97
CA PRO A 89 27.61 3.33 -4.91
C PRO A 89 28.41 4.46 -4.26
N ASP A 90 27.94 5.71 -4.36
CA ASP A 90 28.58 6.90 -3.80
C ASP A 90 28.33 7.11 -2.31
N MET A 91 27.40 6.36 -1.71
CA MET A 91 26.99 6.55 -0.30
C MET A 91 27.02 5.26 0.53
N ALA A 92 26.93 4.09 -0.10
CA ALA A 92 26.65 2.83 0.58
C ALA A 92 27.69 2.46 1.64
N ASP A 93 28.98 2.67 1.36
CA ASP A 93 30.07 2.30 2.26
C ASP A 93 30.10 3.18 3.51
N GLU A 94 29.98 4.51 3.33
CA GLU A 94 29.95 5.46 4.45
C GLU A 94 28.71 5.24 5.32
N VAL A 95 27.55 5.03 4.69
CA VAL A 95 26.29 4.80 5.41
C VAL A 95 26.29 3.50 6.18
N ARG A 96 26.83 2.43 5.59
CA ARG A 96 27.00 1.15 6.27
C ARG A 96 27.93 1.28 7.47
N ALA A 97 29.03 2.01 7.33
CA ALA A 97 30.02 2.17 8.39
C ALA A 97 29.42 2.81 9.65
N PHE A 98 28.76 3.96 9.53
CA PHE A 98 28.17 4.61 10.71
C PHE A 98 26.96 3.84 11.25
N ALA A 99 26.16 3.18 10.39
CA ALA A 99 25.01 2.40 10.85
C ALA A 99 25.44 1.21 11.73
N VAL A 100 26.53 0.53 11.36
CA VAL A 100 27.11 -0.54 12.18
C VAL A 100 27.66 0.01 13.51
N ASP A 101 28.27 1.19 13.49
CA ASP A 101 28.81 1.82 14.70
C ASP A 101 27.71 2.19 15.71
N LEU A 102 26.57 2.70 15.23
CA LEU A 102 25.40 3.04 16.06
C LEU A 102 24.71 1.84 16.72
N LEU A 103 24.97 0.61 16.26
CA LEU A 103 24.36 -0.62 16.78
C LEU A 103 25.24 -1.37 17.78
N LYS A 104 26.44 -0.86 18.07
CA LYS A 104 27.31 -1.38 19.14
C LYS A 104 26.83 -0.91 20.50
#